data_AF-A0A2M6Y654-F1
#
_entry.id   AF-A0A2M6Y654-F1
#
_cell.length_a   1.000
_cell.length_b   1.000
_cell.length_c   1.000
_cell.angle_alpha   90.00
_cell.angle_beta   90.00
_cell.angle_gamma   90.00
#
_symmetry.space_group_name_H-M   'P 1'
#
loop_
_entity.id
_entity.type
_entity.pdbx_description
1 polymer ?
#
loop_
_entity_poly.entity_id
_entity_poly.type
_entity_poly.pdbx_seq_one_letter_code
_entity_poly.pdbx_strand_id
1 'polypeptide(L)'
;SDLVLDRILGIKDLRKSDRVDFVGGIRGLGELEKRVDSGEMAAAFALFATSLDELISVADDNQVMPPKSTWFEPKLADGVVSNPLL
;
A
#
# COMPACT_ATOMS: atom_id res chain seq x y z
N SER A 1 -5.66 -6.53 10.05
CA SER A 1 -6.62 -5.44 9.78
C SER A 1 -7.53 -5.15 10.96
N ASP A 2 -7.35 -5.89 12.06
CA ASP A 2 -8.43 -6.28 12.97
C ASP A 2 -8.67 -5.24 14.08
N LEU A 3 -7.89 -4.16 14.05
CA LEU A 3 -7.98 -3.04 14.97
C LEU A 3 -8.85 -1.96 14.33
N VAL A 4 -8.25 -0.90 13.79
CA VAL A 4 -8.99 0.27 13.28
C VAL A 4 -9.79 -0.08 12.02
N LEU A 5 -9.17 -0.74 11.04
CA LEU A 5 -9.80 -0.95 9.73
C LEU A 5 -11.06 -1.83 9.84
N ASP A 6 -10.99 -2.96 10.55
CA ASP A 6 -12.15 -3.82 10.76
C ASP A 6 -13.11 -3.24 11.81
N ARG A 7 -12.66 -3.06 13.07
CA ARG A 7 -13.57 -2.76 14.18
C ARG A 7 -14.18 -1.37 14.15
N ILE A 8 -13.50 -0.40 13.54
CA ILE A 8 -13.99 0.99 13.50
C ILE A 8 -14.56 1.30 12.10
N LEU A 9 -13.87 0.91 11.04
CA LEU A 9 -14.25 1.28 9.67
C LEU A 9 -15.03 0.21 8.91
N GLY A 10 -15.10 -1.02 9.42
CA GLY A 10 -15.79 -2.15 8.80
C GLY A 10 -15.08 -2.72 7.56
N ILE A 11 -13.79 -2.44 7.39
CA ILE A 11 -12.94 -2.90 6.28
C ILE A 11 -12.24 -4.19 6.70
N LYS A 12 -12.85 -5.33 6.36
CA LYS A 12 -12.34 -6.67 6.71
C LYS A 12 -11.11 -7.08 5.91
N ASP A 13 -11.14 -6.84 4.60
CA ASP A 13 -10.04 -7.18 3.69
C ASP A 13 -9.70 -5.98 2.79
N LEU A 14 -8.52 -5.40 3.03
CA LEU A 14 -7.96 -4.30 2.25
C LEU A 14 -7.80 -4.63 0.76
N ARG A 15 -7.64 -5.91 0.41
CA ARG A 15 -7.39 -6.32 -0.97
C ARG A 15 -8.67 -6.42 -1.81
N LYS A 16 -9.83 -6.47 -1.17
CA LYS A 16 -11.14 -6.70 -1.81
C LYS A 16 -12.15 -5.59 -1.56
N SER A 17 -11.81 -4.63 -0.72
CA SER A 17 -12.74 -3.58 -0.31
C SER A 17 -12.71 -2.43 -1.30
N ASP A 18 -13.82 -2.20 -2.00
CA ASP A 18 -14.00 -1.06 -2.92
C ASP A 18 -14.00 0.31 -2.20
N ARG A 19 -14.05 0.31 -0.87
CA ARG A 19 -14.00 1.53 -0.03
C ARG A 19 -12.58 2.04 0.24
N VAL A 20 -11.56 1.36 -0.28
CA VAL A 20 -10.15 1.70 -0.06
C VAL A 20 -9.46 1.83 -1.40
N ASP A 21 -8.79 2.96 -1.59
CA ASP A 21 -7.93 3.19 -2.75
C ASP A 21 -6.54 3.67 -2.30
N PHE A 22 -5.54 3.50 -3.16
CA PHE A 22 -4.14 3.79 -2.87
C PHE A 22 -3.60 4.84 -3.84
N VAL A 23 -3.02 5.89 -3.27
CA VAL A 23 -2.29 6.90 -4.04
C VAL A 23 -0.84 6.44 -4.22
N GLY A 24 -0.39 6.35 -5.47
CA GLY A 24 1.00 6.00 -5.78
C GLY A 24 1.98 7.08 -5.32
N GLY A 25 3.18 6.66 -4.88
CA GLY A 25 4.19 7.53 -4.26
C GLY A 25 4.52 8.79 -5.05
N ILE A 26 4.56 8.71 -6.39
CA ILE A 26 4.84 9.84 -7.28
C ILE A 26 3.86 11.02 -7.14
N ARG A 27 2.61 10.77 -6.72
CA ARG A 27 1.61 11.83 -6.53
C ARG A 27 1.73 12.49 -5.16
N GLY A 28 2.30 11.78 -4.17
CA GLY A 28 2.56 12.28 -2.84
C GLY A 28 1.30 12.68 -2.04
N LEU A 29 1.53 13.48 -1.00
CA LEU A 29 0.49 13.90 -0.04
C LEU A 29 -0.58 14.81 -0.66
N GLY A 30 -0.24 15.63 -1.66
CA GLY A 30 -1.18 16.58 -2.25
C GLY A 30 -2.37 15.90 -2.95
N GLU A 31 -2.17 14.72 -3.52
CA GLU A 31 -3.29 13.93 -4.08
C GLU A 31 -4.17 13.32 -2.99
N LEU A 32 -3.60 12.94 -1.84
CA LEU A 32 -4.38 12.47 -0.69
C LEU A 32 -5.28 13.58 -0.14
N GLU A 33 -4.72 14.78 0.07
CA GLU A 33 -5.47 15.95 0.51
C GLU A 33 -6.61 16.30 -0.45
N LYS A 34 -6.29 16.38 -1.75
CA LYS A 34 -7.27 16.69 -2.80
C LYS A 34 -8.48 15.75 -2.79
N ARG A 35 -8.27 14.44 -2.58
CA ARG A 35 -9.36 13.44 -2.57
C ARG A 35 -10.23 13.52 -1.32
N VAL A 36 -9.67 13.96 -0.19
CA VAL A 36 -10.46 14.20 1.02
C VAL A 36 -11.25 15.50 0.87
N ASP A 37 -10.60 16.57 0.42
CA ASP A 37 -11.21 17.89 0.26
C ASP A 37 -12.32 17.90 -0.80
N SER A 38 -12.20 17.08 -1.85
CA SER A 38 -13.24 16.92 -2.88
C SER A 38 -14.46 16.13 -2.40
N GLY A 39 -14.35 15.43 -1.26
CA GLY A 39 -15.37 14.50 -0.76
C GLY A 39 -15.38 13.14 -1.47
N GLU A 40 -14.42 12.85 -2.36
CA GLU A 40 -14.26 11.52 -2.98
C GLU A 40 -13.98 10.45 -1.92
N MET A 41 -13.13 10.79 -0.94
CA MET A 41 -12.75 9.93 0.17
C MET A 41 -13.07 10.60 1.51
N ALA A 42 -13.47 9.81 2.51
CA ALA A 42 -13.80 10.34 3.83
C ALA A 42 -12.57 10.71 4.68
N ALA A 43 -11.43 10.06 4.43
CA ALA A 43 -10.17 10.28 5.14
C ALA A 43 -9.00 9.71 4.33
N ALA A 44 -7.80 10.21 4.62
CA ALA A 44 -6.55 9.69 4.08
C ALA A 44 -5.58 9.32 5.21
N PHE A 45 -4.75 8.31 4.97
CA PHE A 45 -3.68 7.88 5.86
C PHE A 45 -2.35 7.96 5.13
N ALA A 46 -1.41 8.69 5.69
CA ALA A 46 -0.01 8.71 5.25
C ALA A 46 0.85 8.02 6.30
N LEU A 47 1.74 7.15 5.85
CA LEU A 47 2.68 6.42 6.70
C LEU A 47 4.10 6.86 6.38
N PHE A 48 4.97 6.88 7.38
CA PHE A 48 6.40 7.07 7.15
C PHE A 48 6.96 5.90 6.35
N ALA A 49 7.87 6.21 5.43
CA ALA A 49 8.55 5.19 4.66
C ALA A 49 9.42 4.33 5.58
N THR A 50 9.23 3.01 5.49
CA THR A 50 10.10 2.03 6.13
C THR A 50 11.51 2.13 5.53
N SER A 51 12.52 2.08 6.38
CA SER A 51 13.92 2.02 5.96
C SER A 51 14.24 0.68 5.27
N LEU A 52 15.33 0.63 4.51
CA LEU A 52 15.78 -0.62 3.90
C LEU A 52 16.12 -1.68 4.95
N ASP A 53 16.75 -1.27 6.05
CA ASP A 53 17.14 -2.19 7.13
C ASP A 53 15.92 -2.81 7.82
N GLU A 54 14.89 -2.00 8.10
CA GLU A 54 13.62 -2.51 8.64
C GLU A 54 12.92 -3.46 7.66
N LEU A 55 12.94 -3.14 6.36
CA LEU A 55 12.36 -4.00 5.34
C LEU A 55 13.06 -5.37 5.31
N ILE A 56 14.40 -5.39 5.36
CA ILE A 56 15.20 -6.62 5.40
C ILE A 56 14.92 -7.40 6.68
N SER A 57 14.86 -6.72 7.84
CA SER A 57 14.56 -7.36 9.12
C SER A 57 13.20 -8.07 9.12
N VAL A 58 12.17 -7.48 8.51
CA VAL A 58 10.84 -8.13 8.39
C VAL A 58 10.92 -9.41 7.57
N ALA A 59 11.73 -9.42 6.50
CA ALA A 59 11.92 -10.60 5.66
C ALA A 59 12.71 -11.70 6.40
N ASP A 60 13.78 -11.33 7.11
CA ASP A 60 14.59 -12.26 7.91
C ASP A 60 13.76 -12.93 9.02
N ASP A 61 12.77 -12.23 9.56
CA ASP A 61 11.82 -12.75 10.55
C ASP A 61 10.69 -13.61 9.94
N ASN A 62 10.75 -13.94 8.63
CA ASN A 62 9.71 -14.63 7.88
C ASN A 62 8.32 -13.96 7.98
N GLN A 63 8.30 -12.64 8.14
CA GLN A 63 7.08 -11.85 8.19
C GLN A 63 6.79 -11.21 6.83
N VAL A 64 5.59 -10.63 6.71
CA VAL A 64 5.13 -10.00 5.48
C VAL A 64 4.70 -8.56 5.78
N MET A 65 5.19 -7.63 4.98
CA MET A 65 4.76 -6.23 5.05
C MET A 65 3.24 -6.12 4.78
N PRO A 66 2.53 -5.21 5.46
CA PRO A 66 1.14 -4.94 5.15
C PRO A 66 0.93 -4.61 3.66
N PRO A 67 -0.24 -4.92 3.09
CA PRO A 67 -0.53 -4.62 1.69
C PRO A 67 -0.31 -3.14 1.39
N LYS A 68 0.47 -2.84 0.34
CA LYS A 68 0.70 -1.49 -0.18
C LYS A 68 1.34 -0.51 0.82
N SER A 69 2.08 -0.99 1.82
CA SER A 69 2.81 -0.15 2.77
C SER A 69 4.19 0.33 2.29
N THR A 70 4.65 -0.12 1.12
CA THR A 70 5.94 0.25 0.53
C THR A 70 5.79 0.64 -0.94
N TRP A 71 6.54 1.65 -1.38
CA TRP A 71 6.65 2.10 -2.78
C TRP A 71 8.12 2.18 -3.18
N PHE A 72 8.47 1.61 -4.34
CA PHE A 72 9.84 1.57 -4.84
C PHE A 72 9.99 2.38 -6.12
N GLU A 73 11.05 3.18 -6.20
CA GLU A 73 11.46 3.91 -7.39
C GLU A 73 12.97 3.78 -7.64
N PRO A 74 13.39 3.56 -8.91
CA PRO A 74 12.54 3.20 -10.04
C PRO A 74 11.88 1.84 -9.80
N LYS A 75 10.67 1.64 -10.36
CA LYS A 75 10.14 0.28 -10.47
C LYS A 75 11.18 -0.54 -11.22
N LEU A 76 11.53 -1.70 -10.68
CA LEU A 76 12.45 -2.60 -11.34
C LEU A 76 11.94 -2.81 -12.77
N ALA A 77 12.86 -2.73 -13.75
CA ALA A 77 12.57 -3.05 -15.13
C ALA A 77 12.42 -4.57 -15.25
N ASP A 78 11.36 -5.10 -14.65
CA ASP A 78 11.07 -6.52 -14.60
C ASP A 78 10.53 -6.93 -15.96
N GLY A 79 11.43 -7.24 -16.89
CA GLY A 79 11.10 -7.99 -18.08
C GLY A 79 10.61 -9.37 -17.64
N VAL A 80 9.29 -9.56 -17.63
CA VAL A 80 8.67 -10.88 -17.43
C VAL A 80 9.19 -11.82 -18.51
N VAL A 81 10.05 -12.79 -18.15
CA VAL A 81 10.31 -13.96 -18.99
C VAL A 81 9.25 -15.00 -18.62
N SER A 82 8.11 -14.94 -19.29
CA SER A 82 7.14 -16.04 -19.26
C SER A 82 7.69 -17.15 -20.15
N ASN A 83 8.29 -18.19 -19.56
CA ASN A 83 8.68 -19.40 -20.30
C ASN A 83 7.41 -20.03 -20.90
N PRO A 84 7.19 -20.03 -22.22
CA PRO A 84 6.08 -20.77 -22.78
C PRO A 84 6.37 -22.26 -22.56
N LEU A 85 5.47 -22.93 -21.83
CA LEU A 85 5.47 -24.39 -21.82
C LEU A 85 5.17 -24.84 -23.25
N LEU A 86 6.10 -25.63 -23.81
CA LEU A 86 6.02 -26.28 -25.12
C LEU A 86 4.64 -26.87 -25.42
#